data_AF-A0A8S2TRC4-F1
#
_entry.id   AF-A0A8S2TRC4-F1
#
_cell.length_a   1.000
_cell.length_b   1.000
_cell.length_c   1.000
_cell.angle_alpha   90.00
_cell.angle_beta   90.00
_cell.angle_gamma   90.00
#
_symmetry.space_group_name_H-M   'P 1'
#
loop_
_entity.id
_entity.type
_entity.pdbx_description
1 polymer ?
#
loop_
_entity_poly.entity_id
_entity_poly.type
_entity_poly.pdbx_seq_one_letter_code
_entity_poly.pdbx_strand_id
1 'polypeptide(L)'
;MNGLIPEIRSGDSKSTMFSLFTADWGDKKNLLVKKISRSLPDQPTAAYYEAHYHRTVAKLGVPNICHLSYLYEHRLDEQIFELWMIFLPIHCSLEQYLEE
;
A
#
# COMPACT_ATOMS: atom_id res chain seq x y z
N MET A 1 -13.96 -1.14 -15.55
CA MET A 1 -14.02 -0.83 -14.10
C MET A 1 -13.76 0.65 -13.96
N ASN A 2 -14.69 1.37 -13.34
CA ASN A 2 -14.70 2.84 -13.31
C ASN A 2 -13.39 3.40 -12.74
N GLY A 3 -12.84 4.41 -13.40
CA GLY A 3 -11.58 5.10 -13.06
C GLY A 3 -11.60 5.88 -11.75
N LEU A 4 -12.07 5.25 -10.67
CA LEU A 4 -12.02 5.78 -9.32
C LEU A 4 -10.57 5.68 -8.84
N ILE A 5 -9.98 6.83 -8.53
CA ILE A 5 -8.65 6.96 -7.94
C ILE A 5 -8.81 6.79 -6.42
N PRO A 6 -7.92 6.05 -5.73
CA PRO A 6 -7.96 5.96 -4.28
C PRO A 6 -7.80 7.34 -3.64
N GLU A 7 -8.69 7.71 -2.72
CA GLU A 7 -8.66 8.96 -1.98
C GLU A 7 -7.75 8.80 -0.74
N ILE A 8 -6.53 9.32 -0.84
CA ILE A 8 -5.53 9.28 0.24
C ILE A 8 -5.88 10.33 1.30
N ARG A 9 -5.99 9.91 2.57
CA ARG A 9 -6.08 10.80 3.72
C ARG A 9 -4.67 11.07 4.27
N SER A 10 -4.49 12.23 4.91
CA SER A 10 -3.21 12.70 5.46
C SER A 10 -2.51 11.60 6.28
N GLY A 11 -1.23 11.35 6.00
CA GLY A 11 -0.52 10.14 6.44
C GLY A 11 0.08 10.21 7.84
N ASP A 12 0.11 9.06 8.51
CA ASP A 12 0.60 8.88 9.88
C ASP A 12 2.12 8.63 9.97
N SER A 13 2.79 8.30 8.85
CA SER A 13 4.23 8.01 8.86
C SER A 13 4.93 8.30 7.52
N LYS A 14 6.00 9.10 7.57
CA LYS A 14 6.91 9.39 6.46
C LYS A 14 8.29 8.81 6.77
N SER A 15 8.70 7.79 6.04
CA SER A 15 10.09 7.29 6.01
C SER A 15 10.77 7.74 4.71
N THR A 16 12.10 7.74 4.71
CA THR A 16 12.91 8.02 3.51
C THR A 16 12.69 6.98 2.41
N MET A 17 12.31 5.74 2.76
CA MET A 17 12.14 4.63 1.80
C MET A 17 10.68 4.41 1.37
N PHE A 18 9.73 4.60 2.29
CA PHE A 18 8.30 4.42 2.01
C PHE A 18 7.47 5.34 2.91
N SER A 19 6.22 5.54 2.55
CA SER A 19 5.25 6.27 3.37
C SER A 19 3.96 5.46 3.47
N LEU A 20 3.33 5.50 4.65
CA LEU A 20 2.07 4.82 4.93
C LEU A 20 0.95 5.85 5.10
N PHE A 21 -0.18 5.56 4.47
CA PHE A 21 -1.37 6.40 4.50
C PHE A 21 -2.61 5.55 4.68
N THR A 22 -3.67 6.17 5.19
CA THR A 22 -5.02 5.61 5.08
C THR A 22 -5.68 6.13 3.80
N ALA A 23 -6.55 5.33 3.20
CA ALA A 23 -7.29 5.72 2.00
C ALA A 23 -8.68 5.10 1.94
N ASP A 24 -9.54 5.72 1.14
CA ASP A 24 -10.82 5.16 0.73
C ASP A 24 -10.81 4.87 -0.77
N TRP A 25 -11.52 3.82 -1.20
CA TRP A 25 -11.70 3.52 -2.62
C TRP A 25 -13.11 3.01 -2.90
N GLY A 26 -13.97 3.92 -3.36
CA GLY A 26 -15.40 3.66 -3.50
C GLY A 26 -16.00 3.28 -2.14
N ASP A 27 -16.59 2.08 -2.07
CA ASP A 27 -17.23 1.56 -0.86
C ASP A 27 -16.24 1.02 0.18
N LYS A 28 -14.96 0.87 -0.18
CA LYS A 28 -13.92 0.38 0.73
C LYS A 28 -13.35 1.53 1.53
N LYS A 29 -13.40 1.41 2.85
CA LYS A 29 -12.97 2.43 3.80
C LYS A 29 -11.76 1.97 4.60
N ASN A 30 -10.96 2.94 5.08
CA ASN A 30 -9.82 2.70 5.98
C ASN A 30 -8.77 1.73 5.39
N LEU A 31 -8.56 1.76 4.08
CA LEU A 31 -7.52 0.99 3.43
C LEU A 31 -6.15 1.49 3.85
N LEU A 32 -5.19 0.59 4.04
CA LEU A 32 -3.79 0.96 4.25
C LEU A 32 -3.09 1.05 2.90
N VAL A 33 -2.46 2.19 2.63
CA VAL A 33 -1.69 2.43 1.41
C VAL A 33 -0.23 2.60 1.75
N LYS A 34 0.60 1.69 1.22
CA LYS A 34 2.04 1.83 1.20
C LYS A 34 2.47 2.44 -0.13
N LYS A 35 3.00 3.65 -0.07
CA LYS A 35 3.68 4.30 -1.19
C LYS A 35 5.17 4.06 -1.05
N ILE A 36 5.77 3.43 -2.04
CA ILE A 36 7.22 3.35 -2.11
C ILE A 36 7.69 4.64 -2.75
N SER A 37 8.44 5.43 -1.99
CA SER A 37 8.99 6.70 -2.44
C SER A 37 9.81 6.45 -3.71
N ARG A 38 9.71 7.37 -4.70
CA ARG A 38 10.30 7.31 -6.06
C ARG A 38 11.43 6.31 -6.21
N SER A 39 11.35 5.53 -7.30
CA SER A 39 12.44 4.71 -7.86
C SER A 39 13.80 5.15 -7.32
N LEU A 40 14.36 4.36 -6.40
CA LEU A 40 15.76 4.54 -6.02
C LEU A 40 16.54 4.58 -7.34
N PRO A 41 17.42 5.58 -7.57
CA PRO A 41 18.08 5.76 -8.86
C PRO A 41 18.74 4.46 -9.37
N ASP A 42 19.23 3.65 -8.43
CA ASP A 42 19.92 2.39 -8.69
C ASP A 42 18.97 1.17 -8.72
N GLN A 43 17.69 1.33 -8.35
CA GLN A 43 16.69 0.26 -8.29
C GLN A 43 15.30 0.73 -8.73
N PRO A 44 15.12 1.07 -10.02
CA PRO A 44 13.86 1.64 -10.51
C PRO A 44 12.66 0.71 -10.39
N THR A 45 12.90 -0.60 -10.30
CA THR A 45 11.85 -1.63 -10.21
C THR A 45 11.64 -2.16 -8.79
N ALA A 46 12.30 -1.59 -7.77
CA ALA A 46 12.18 -2.04 -6.37
C ALA A 46 10.72 -2.16 -5.91
N ALA A 47 9.89 -1.18 -6.28
CA ALA A 47 8.48 -1.18 -5.92
C ALA A 47 7.70 -2.36 -6.53
N TYR A 48 8.01 -2.73 -7.78
CA TYR A 48 7.39 -3.89 -8.43
C TYR A 48 7.86 -5.21 -7.82
N TYR A 49 9.14 -5.32 -7.45
CA TYR A 49 9.64 -6.51 -6.77
C TYR A 49 8.97 -6.71 -5.41
N GLU A 50 8.81 -5.64 -4.64
CA GLU A 50 8.11 -5.71 -3.36
C GLU A 50 6.63 -6.07 -3.55
N ALA A 51 5.94 -5.45 -4.52
CA ALA A 51 4.55 -5.80 -4.84
C ALA A 51 4.41 -7.26 -5.30
N HIS A 52 5.36 -7.76 -6.10
CA HIS A 52 5.41 -9.16 -6.52
C HIS A 52 5.59 -10.10 -5.33
N TYR A 53 6.50 -9.77 -4.40
CA TYR A 53 6.69 -10.53 -3.17
C TYR A 53 5.41 -10.61 -2.35
N HIS A 54 4.75 -9.47 -2.10
CA HIS A 54 3.48 -9.45 -1.36
C HIS A 54 2.39 -10.28 -2.04
N ARG A 55 2.26 -10.21 -3.38
CA ARG A 55 1.31 -11.04 -4.13
C ARG A 55 1.63 -12.53 -4.02
N THR A 56 2.91 -12.88 -4.00
CA THR A 56 3.36 -14.28 -3.87
C THR A 56 3.02 -14.82 -2.49
N VAL A 57 3.37 -14.08 -1.43
CA VAL A 57 3.05 -14.46 -0.05
C VAL A 57 1.54 -14.55 0.16
N ALA A 58 0.77 -13.62 -0.40
CA ALA A 58 -0.69 -13.67 -0.29
C ALA A 58 -1.32 -14.94 -0.89
N LYS A 59 -0.73 -15.50 -1.97
CA LYS A 59 -1.19 -16.76 -2.58
C LYS A 59 -0.89 -17.99 -1.73
N LEU A 60 0.09 -17.92 -0.82
CA LEU A 60 0.44 -19.02 0.06
C LEU A 60 -0.59 -19.20 1.20
N GLY A 61 -1.54 -18.27 1.37
CA GLY A 61 -2.59 -18.38 2.39
C GLY A 61 -2.05 -18.38 3.82
N VAL A 62 -0.86 -17.80 4.03
CA VAL A 62 -0.22 -17.74 5.34
C VAL A 62 -1.07 -16.88 6.28
N PRO A 63 -1.51 -17.39 7.44
CA PRO A 63 -2.28 -16.62 8.39
C PRO A 63 -1.45 -15.46 8.95
N ASN A 64 -2.13 -14.41 9.43
CA ASN A 64 -1.51 -13.25 10.10
C ASN A 64 -0.55 -12.43 9.22
N ILE A 65 -0.72 -12.47 7.89
CA ILE A 65 0.00 -11.59 6.96
C ILE A 65 -0.98 -10.59 6.34
N CYS A 66 -0.55 -9.33 6.20
CA CYS A 66 -1.30 -8.33 5.45
C CYS A 66 -1.30 -8.66 3.96
N HIS A 67 -2.46 -9.06 3.44
CA HIS A 67 -2.62 -9.40 2.03
C HIS A 67 -2.73 -8.14 1.17
N LEU A 68 -1.82 -8.02 0.21
CA LEU A 68 -1.90 -6.99 -0.83
C LEU A 68 -3.15 -7.24 -1.68
N SER A 69 -4.12 -6.33 -1.56
CA SER A 69 -5.44 -6.47 -2.18
C SER A 69 -5.52 -5.79 -3.53
N TYR A 70 -4.90 -4.61 -3.64
CA TYR A 70 -4.87 -3.84 -4.89
C TYR A 70 -3.49 -3.25 -5.14
N LEU A 71 -3.16 -3.09 -6.42
CA LEU A 71 -1.99 -2.38 -6.88
C LEU A 71 -2.47 -1.25 -7.79
N TYR A 72 -2.07 -0.03 -7.49
CA TYR A 72 -2.46 1.15 -8.24
C TYR A 72 -1.23 1.92 -8.70
N GLU A 73 -1.12 2.17 -10.00
CA GLU A 73 -0.08 3.00 -10.59
C GLU A 73 -0.58 4.43 -10.68
N HIS A 74 -0.08 5.28 -9.79
CA HIS A 74 -0.40 6.69 -9.81
C HIS A 74 0.60 7.44 -10.69
N ARG A 75 0.17 7.79 -11.91
CA ARG A 75 0.97 8.57 -12.84
C ARG A 75 1.04 10.03 -12.39
N LEU A 76 2.24 10.51 -12.08
CA LEU A 76 2.52 11.90 -11.74
C LEU A 76 2.85 12.73 -13.00
N ASP A 77 3.53 12.10 -13.96
CA ASP A 77 3.94 12.70 -15.23
C ASP A 77 4.11 11.61 -16.32
N GLU A 78 4.48 11.98 -17.54
CA GLU A 78 4.64 11.04 -18.66
C GLU A 78 5.60 9.88 -18.36
N GLN A 79 6.64 10.13 -17.56
CA GLN A 79 7.67 9.14 -17.22
C GLN A 79 7.78 8.83 -15.72
N ILE A 80 7.02 9.55 -14.88
CA ILE A 80 7.09 9.41 -13.42
C ILE A 80 5.77 8.85 -12.92
N PHE A 81 5.85 7.70 -12.25
CA PHE A 81 4.71 7.10 -11.56
C PHE A 81 5.12 6.69 -10.15
N GLU A 82 4.13 6.63 -9.27
CA GLU A 82 4.23 6.01 -7.96
C GLU A 82 3.43 4.70 -7.95
N LEU A 83 4.01 3.66 -7.37
CA LEU A 83 3.29 2.41 -7.15
C LEU A 83 2.68 2.42 -5.75
N TRP A 84 1.35 2.36 -5.68
CA TRP A 84 0.60 2.31 -4.44
C TRP A 84 0.16 0.87 -4.19
N MET A 85 0.67 0.29 -3.11
CA MET A 85 0.27 -1.02 -2.62
C MET A 85 -0.83 -0.84 -1.58
N ILE A 86 -2.00 -1.44 -1.81
CA ILE A 86 -3.20 -1.18 -1.03
C ILE A 86 -3.65 -2.46 -0.34
N PHE A 87 -3.72 -2.39 0.98
CA PHE A 87 -4.05 -3.49 1.89
C PHE A 87 -5.40 -3.20 2.56
N LEU A 88 -6.12 -4.27 2.91
CA LEU A 88 -7.32 -4.15 3.72
C LEU A 88 -6.97 -3.69 5.15
N PRO A 89 -7.88 -2.95 5.83
CA PRO A 89 -7.67 -2.54 7.22
C PRO A 89 -7.38 -3.73 8.13
N ILE A 90 -6.45 -3.52 9.05
CA ILE A 90 -6.28 -4.38 10.23
C ILE A 90 -7.27 -3.87 11.28
N HIS A 91 -8.11 -4.76 11.81
CA HIS A 91 -9.22 -4.38 12.69
C HIS A 91 -8.81 -4.03 14.13
N CYS A 92 -7.58 -4.36 14.54
CA CYS A 92 -7.08 -4.14 15.90
C CYS A 92 -5.56 -4.01 15.87
N SER A 93 -5.00 -2.98 16.52
CA SER A 93 -3.55 -2.87 16.71
C SER A 93 -3.09 -3.72 17.90
N LEU A 94 -1.79 -4.04 17.96
CA LEU A 94 -1.24 -4.79 19.08
C LEU A 94 -1.38 -4.00 20.40
N GLU A 95 -1.16 -2.69 20.34
CA GLU A 95 -1.28 -1.80 21.50
C GLU A 95 -2.71 -1.81 22.05
N GLN A 96 -3.72 -1.69 21.16
CA GLN A 96 -5.13 -1.79 21.56
C GLN A 96 -5.44 -3.16 22.18
N TYR A 97 -4.93 -4.24 21.59
CA TYR A 97 -5.14 -5.59 22.10
C TYR A 97 -4.51 -5.81 23.49
N LEU A 98 -3.38 -5.16 23.79
CA LEU A 98 -2.66 -5.31 25.05
C LEU A 98 -3.23 -4.45 26.20
N GLU A 99 -4.07 -3.46 25.88
CA GLU A 99 -4.74 -2.59 26.86
C GLU A 99 -6.09 -3.15 27.34
N GLU A 100 -6.59 -4.21 26.69
CA GLU A 100 -7.78 -5.01 27.09
C GLU A 100 -7.43 -6.17 28.04
#